data_AF-A0A504HHA6-F1
#
_entry.id   AF-A0A504HHA6-F1
#
_cell.length_a   1.000
_cell.length_b   1.000
_cell.length_c   1.000
_cell.angle_alpha   90.00
_cell.angle_beta   90.00
_cell.angle_gamma   90.00
#
_symmetry.space_group_name_H-M   'P 1'
#
loop_
_entity.id
_entity.type
_entity.pdbx_description
1 polymer ?
#
loop_
_entity_poly.entity_id
_entity_poly.type
_entity_poly.pdbx_seq_one_letter_code
_entity_poly.pdbx_strand_id
1 'polypeptide(L)'
;MTHDPVRFQISGAEFHDAIYRAGGNPLLADFLHEMYSFGLEFRRRVLLADGAVSLSVHDHARLVDGFEKCDAAAAVGAMEKHLIRIRRTTLDVMNS
;
A
#
# COMPACT_ATOMS: atom_id res chain seq x y z
N MET A 1 7.62 1.80 14.66
CA MET A 1 6.62 1.77 13.57
C MET A 1 6.34 0.35 13.08
N THR A 2 7.36 -0.50 12.96
CA THR A 2 7.25 -1.90 12.47
C THR A 2 6.49 -2.88 13.37
N HIS A 3 6.25 -2.54 14.63
CA HIS A 3 5.49 -3.36 15.59
C HIS A 3 4.10 -2.77 15.92
N ASP A 4 3.65 -1.78 15.14
CA ASP A 4 2.37 -1.10 15.36
C ASP A 4 1.54 -1.14 14.06
N PRO A 5 0.70 -2.18 13.90
CA PRO A 5 -0.15 -2.35 12.72
C PRO A 5 -1.09 -1.17 12.48
N VAL A 6 -1.60 -0.53 13.54
CA VAL A 6 -2.56 0.57 13.44
C VAL A 6 -1.86 1.81 12.93
N ARG A 7 -0.73 2.18 13.55
CA ARG A 7 0.06 3.32 13.11
C ARG A 7 0.59 3.14 11.70
N PHE A 8 1.00 1.92 11.34
CA PHE A 8 1.39 1.61 9.97
C PHE A 8 0.21 1.79 9.00
N GLN A 9 -0.98 1.28 9.33
CA GLN A 9 -2.16 1.40 8.47
C GLN A 9 -2.54 2.86 8.19
N ILE A 10 -2.47 3.74 9.20
CA ILE A 10 -2.73 5.18 9.03
C ILE A 10 -1.69 5.80 8.08
N SER A 11 -0.40 5.60 8.37
CA SER A 11 0.68 6.14 7.51
C SER A 11 0.68 5.55 6.10
N GLY A 12 0.20 4.32 5.93
CA GLY A 12 0.06 3.68 4.63
C GLY A 12 -1.03 4.35 3.80
N ALA A 13 -2.17 4.69 4.42
CA ALA A 13 -3.23 5.45 3.76
C ALA A 13 -2.72 6.81 3.28
N GLU A 14 -2.00 7.55 4.15
CA GLU A 14 -1.39 8.84 3.81
C GLU A 14 -0.37 8.71 2.67
N PHE A 15 0.45 7.66 2.69
CA PHE A 15 1.43 7.39 1.65
C PHE A 15 0.77 7.15 0.28
N HIS A 16 -0.29 6.33 0.23
CA HIS A 16 -1.03 6.09 -1.01
C HIS A 16 -1.74 7.35 -1.51
N ASP A 17 -2.37 8.12 -0.62
CA ASP A 17 -3.04 9.37 -0.99
C ASP A 17 -2.06 10.38 -1.60
N ALA A 18 -0.86 10.52 -1.03
CA ALA A 18 0.18 11.38 -1.57
C ALA A 18 0.56 11.00 -3.03
N ILE A 19 0.68 9.71 -3.32
CA ILE A 19 0.95 9.20 -4.68
C ILE A 19 -0.22 9.53 -5.61
N TYR A 20 -1.47 9.29 -5.18
CA TYR A 20 -2.66 9.55 -5.99
C TYR A 20 -2.78 11.02 -6.36
N ARG A 21 -2.56 11.92 -5.40
CA ARG A 21 -2.60 13.38 -5.61
C ARG A 21 -1.46 13.88 -6.50
N ALA A 22 -0.27 13.29 -6.39
CA ALA A 22 0.87 13.63 -7.24
C ALA A 22 0.62 13.35 -8.73
N GLY A 23 -0.33 12.48 -9.07
CA GLY A 23 -0.74 12.19 -10.45
C GLY A 23 -1.48 13.34 -11.15
N GLY A 24 -1.87 14.42 -10.44
CA GLY A 24 -2.45 15.62 -11.03
C GLY A 24 -3.89 15.47 -11.56
N ASN A 25 -4.54 14.33 -11.32
CA ASN A 25 -5.93 14.07 -11.69
C ASN A 25 -6.79 13.89 -10.42
N PRO A 26 -7.47 14.95 -9.94
CA PRO A 26 -8.26 14.90 -8.71
C PRO A 26 -9.38 13.85 -8.73
N LEU A 27 -10.07 13.70 -9.87
CA LEU A 27 -11.15 12.72 -10.03
C LEU A 27 -10.63 11.29 -9.84
N LEU A 28 -9.49 10.98 -10.46
CA LEU A 28 -8.85 9.67 -10.29
C LEU A 28 -8.35 9.47 -8.86
N ALA A 29 -7.79 10.51 -8.24
CA ALA A 29 -7.30 10.43 -6.88
C ALA A 29 -8.43 10.15 -5.87
N ASP A 30 -9.57 10.84 -5.99
CA ASP A 30 -10.74 10.62 -5.15
C ASP A 30 -11.30 9.20 -5.32
N PHE A 31 -11.37 8.74 -6.57
CA PHE A 31 -11.80 7.37 -6.88
C PHE A 31 -10.88 6.31 -6.25
N LEU A 32 -9.55 6.48 -6.35
CA LEU A 32 -8.58 5.56 -5.77
C LEU A 32 -8.61 5.57 -4.23
N HIS A 33 -8.80 6.74 -3.63
CA HIS A 33 -8.96 6.89 -2.18
C HIS A 33 -10.19 6.11 -1.68
N GLU A 34 -11.32 6.25 -2.37
CA GLU A 34 -12.55 5.53 -2.05
C GLU A 34 -12.35 4.01 -2.21
N MET A 35 -11.74 3.56 -3.31
CA MET A 35 -11.41 2.15 -3.53
C MET A 35 -10.53 1.56 -2.42
N TYR A 36 -9.54 2.32 -1.95
CA TYR A 36 -8.66 1.90 -0.87
C TYR A 36 -9.42 1.66 0.43
N SER A 37 -10.44 2.48 0.72
CA SER A 37 -11.23 2.40 1.96
C SER A 37 -11.95 1.06 2.13
N PHE A 38 -12.47 0.46 1.05
CA PHE A 38 -13.14 -0.84 1.07
C PHE A 38 -12.23 -1.99 1.52
N GLY A 39 -10.91 -1.87 1.31
CA GLY A 39 -9.95 -2.91 1.68
C GLY A 39 -9.46 -2.84 3.13
N LEU A 40 -9.79 -1.78 3.89
CA LEU A 40 -9.15 -1.47 5.17
C LEU A 40 -9.37 -2.52 6.25
N GLU A 41 -10.54 -3.16 6.28
CA GLU A 41 -10.86 -4.20 7.26
C GLU A 41 -10.00 -5.45 7.07
N PHE A 42 -9.84 -5.92 5.83
CA PHE A 42 -8.99 -7.06 5.50
C PHE A 42 -7.53 -6.70 5.69
N ARG A 43 -7.14 -5.48 5.29
CA ARG A 43 -5.78 -4.99 5.49
C ARG A 43 -5.38 -5.01 6.96
N ARG A 44 -6.28 -4.61 7.86
CA ARG A 44 -6.05 -4.65 9.32
C ARG A 44 -5.75 -6.07 9.79
N ARG A 45 -6.53 -7.06 9.35
CA ARG A 45 -6.32 -8.47 9.68
C ARG A 45 -5.00 -9.02 9.14
N VAL A 46 -4.66 -8.71 7.88
CA VAL A 46 -3.37 -9.09 7.27
C VAL A 46 -2.18 -8.53 8.06
N LEU A 47 -2.27 -7.29 8.54
CA LEU A 47 -1.18 -6.65 9.28
C LEU A 47 -0.96 -7.21 10.69
N LEU A 48 -1.87 -8.02 11.22
CA LEU A 48 -1.69 -8.72 12.50
C LEU A 48 -0.74 -9.92 12.38
N ALA A 49 -0.49 -10.42 11.16
CA ALA A 49 0.43 -11.52 10.96
C ALA A 49 1.88 -11.08 11.23
N ASP A 50 2.66 -11.98 11.85
CA ASP A 50 4.06 -11.71 12.18
C ASP A 50 4.87 -11.29 10.94
N GLY A 51 5.57 -10.18 11.06
CA GLY A 51 6.41 -9.62 10.00
C GLY A 51 5.65 -8.93 8.85
N ALA A 52 4.31 -8.93 8.83
CA ALA A 52 3.52 -8.33 7.75
C ALA A 52 3.73 -6.81 7.61
N VAL A 53 3.88 -6.11 8.74
CA VAL A 53 4.20 -4.68 8.77
C VAL A 53 5.58 -4.43 8.16
N SER A 54 6.62 -5.15 8.61
CA SER A 54 7.98 -5.01 8.08
C SER A 54 8.05 -5.28 6.58
N LEU A 55 7.36 -6.31 6.11
CA LEU A 55 7.26 -6.63 4.69
C LEU A 55 6.55 -5.52 3.88
N SER A 56 5.54 -4.88 4.46
CA SER A 56 4.84 -3.77 3.82
C SER A 56 5.69 -2.49 3.78
N VAL A 57 6.45 -2.20 4.84
CA VAL A 57 7.45 -1.12 4.85
C VAL A 57 8.50 -1.33 3.76
N HIS A 58 8.99 -2.57 3.62
CA HIS A 58 9.98 -2.91 2.59
C HIS A 58 9.48 -2.67 1.17
N ASP A 59 8.20 -2.95 0.90
CA ASP A 59 7.61 -2.59 -0.38
C ASP A 59 7.57 -1.09 -0.59
N HIS A 60 7.09 -0.32 0.39
CA HIS A 60 6.99 1.14 0.25
C HIS A 60 8.37 1.75 0.00
N ALA A 61 9.42 1.25 0.66
CA ALA A 61 10.79 1.67 0.41
C ALA A 61 11.24 1.45 -1.05
N ARG A 62 10.81 0.37 -1.71
CA ARG A 62 11.09 0.13 -3.13
C ARG A 62 10.35 1.09 -4.05
N LEU A 63 9.12 1.49 -3.69
CA LEU A 63 8.41 2.52 -4.45
C LEU A 63 9.11 3.87 -4.33
N VAL A 64 9.54 4.23 -3.11
CA VAL A 64 10.30 5.47 -2.84
C VAL A 64 11.61 5.48 -3.62
N ASP A 65 12.36 4.38 -3.64
CA ASP A 65 13.61 4.26 -4.42
C ASP A 65 13.38 4.52 -5.92
N GLY A 66 12.27 4.04 -6.49
CA GLY A 66 11.87 4.35 -7.86
C GLY A 66 11.59 5.84 -8.07
N PHE A 67 10.88 6.49 -7.14
CA PHE A 67 10.62 7.92 -7.20
C PHE A 67 11.89 8.77 -7.05
N GLU A 68 12.77 8.45 -6.11
CA GLU A 68 14.03 9.17 -5.88
C GLU A 68 14.97 9.11 -7.09
N LYS A 69 14.93 8.00 -7.84
CA LYS A 69 15.70 7.81 -9.07
C LYS A 69 15.03 8.42 -10.31
N CYS A 70 13.84 9.01 -10.16
CA CYS A 70 12.99 9.44 -11.27
C CYS A 70 12.73 8.31 -12.29
N ASP A 71 12.69 7.05 -11.82
CA ASP A 71 12.47 5.87 -12.65
C ASP A 71 11.02 5.42 -12.51
N ALA A 72 10.19 5.89 -13.45
CA ALA A 72 8.77 5.56 -13.48
C ALA A 72 8.53 4.04 -13.65
N ALA A 73 9.36 3.34 -14.43
CA ALA A 73 9.20 1.91 -14.66
C ALA A 73 9.50 1.12 -13.37
N ALA A 74 10.54 1.51 -12.63
CA ALA A 74 10.86 0.91 -11.34
C ALA A 74 9.74 1.14 -10.32
N ALA A 75 9.21 2.37 -10.22
CA ALA A 75 8.12 2.69 -9.29
C ALA A 75 6.83 1.91 -9.62
N VAL A 76 6.45 1.84 -10.90
CA VAL A 76 5.29 1.06 -11.37
C VAL A 76 5.49 -0.42 -11.05
N GLY A 77 6.63 -1.00 -11.42
CA GLY A 77 6.92 -2.41 -11.15
C GLY A 77 6.96 -2.76 -9.65
N ALA A 78 7.37 -1.82 -8.79
CA ALA A 78 7.31 -1.97 -7.35
C ALA A 78 5.86 -1.93 -6.83
N MET A 79 5.04 -1.00 -7.31
CA MET A 79 3.61 -0.91 -6.97
C MET A 79 2.84 -2.16 -7.43
N GLU A 80 3.10 -2.68 -8.63
CA GLU A 80 2.46 -3.90 -9.12
C GLU A 80 2.74 -5.09 -8.21
N LYS A 81 4.02 -5.32 -7.86
CA LYS A 81 4.41 -6.39 -6.92
C LYS A 81 3.73 -6.23 -5.56
N HIS A 82 3.64 -5.00 -5.09
CA HIS A 82 2.95 -4.65 -3.85
C HIS A 82 1.46 -5.02 -3.91
N LEU A 83 0.75 -4.59 -4.96
CA LEU A 83 -0.68 -4.86 -5.14
C LEU A 83 -0.98 -6.35 -5.33
N ILE A 84 -0.15 -7.08 -6.09
CA ILE A 84 -0.27 -8.53 -6.27
C ILE A 84 -0.19 -9.23 -4.92
N ARG A 85 0.77 -8.84 -4.07
CA ARG A 85 0.90 -9.41 -2.73
C ARG A 85 -0.30 -9.07 -1.86
N ILE A 86 -0.72 -7.79 -1.82
CA ILE A 86 -1.90 -7.37 -1.05
C ILE A 86 -3.10 -8.21 -1.46
N ARG A 87 -3.38 -8.33 -2.77
CA ARG A 87 -4.48 -9.13 -3.29
C ARG A 87 -4.41 -10.57 -2.77
N ARG A 88 -3.26 -11.23 -2.88
CA ARG A 88 -3.07 -12.60 -2.38
C ARG A 88 -3.41 -12.68 -0.89
N THR A 89 -2.77 -11.86 -0.05
CA THR A 89 -2.95 -11.91 1.41
C THR A 89 -4.37 -11.53 1.85
N THR A 90 -5.03 -10.64 1.11
CA THR A 90 -6.43 -10.30 1.34
C THR A 90 -7.33 -11.50 1.07
N LEU A 91 -7.14 -12.21 -0.06
CA LEU A 91 -7.90 -13.42 -0.36
C LEU A 91 -7.67 -14.53 0.68
N ASP A 92 -6.44 -14.69 1.15
CA ASP A 92 -6.13 -15.67 2.19
C ASP A 92 -6.96 -15.39 3.46
N VAL A 93 -7.02 -14.13 3.91
CA VAL A 93 -7.81 -13.71 5.07
C VAL A 93 -9.32 -13.76 4.84
N MET A 94 -9.80 -13.51 3.62
CA MET A 94 -11.23 -13.61 3.28
C MET A 94 -11.74 -15.05 3.32
N ASN A 95 -10.87 -16.01 3.02
CA ASN A 95 -11.19 -17.43 2.96
C ASN A 95 -10.84 -18.19 4.25
N SER A 96 -10.36 -17.49 5.29
CA SER A 96 -10.02 -18.03 6.61
C SER A 96 -11.18 -17.87 7.58
#